data_AF-A0A956DJV9-F1
#
_entry.id   AF-A0A956DJV9-F1
#
_cell.length_a   1.000
_cell.length_b   1.000
_cell.length_c   1.000
_cell.angle_alpha   90.00
_cell.angle_beta   90.00
_cell.angle_gamma   90.00
#
_symmetry.space_group_name_H-M   'P 1'
#
loop_
_entity.id
_entity.type
_entity.pdbx_description
1 polymer ?
#
loop_
_entity_poly.entity_id
_entity_poly.type
_entity_poly.pdbx_seq_one_letter_code
_entity_poly.pdbx_strand_id
1 'polypeptide(L)'
;MSTTETDSIQLASSSVSRELVPRLTIVRHPDPTLVGVGAPIGNDAMLGRDTAFLAGALDHGRVSREHARLRRKPNGTLVIEDRGSRNGTIVDGELIEGETELADGAVIGVGPVMLLFHRAPRYVATRPHPIVWSVSHAMAQVIEQVRRAAREEGNVVLIGETGVGKEVVAQALHDESGRTGELLAVNCAAVSDGVLQSELFGHERGAFSGADTTKVGLIEAAEHGTLFLDEIASASPALQAALLRVLQDGKVRRVGATATKAVDVRFVAALLAGEQAGAGALREDLWFRLARRTIAIPPLRERREDIPYLAQRFAAHAAEQPVRLGRRLAWQLLAHDWPGNVRELRGVIEALVTDHPPREVDGFLELEVEAPLFPPPRRRPSSGALKEGGVTKSARRPSRQELEALLREHEGQIASVARAVGVPRKTVYRWLKALNIEPDGFRDEP
;
A
#
# COMPACT_ATOMS: atom_id res chain seq x y z
N MET A 1 -46.20 -6.34 12.01
CA MET A 1 -45.82 -5.72 13.30
C MET A 1 -44.86 -6.70 13.97
N SER A 2 -43.57 -6.47 14.20
CA SER A 2 -42.71 -5.29 14.11
C SER A 2 -41.35 -5.72 13.55
N THR A 3 -40.77 -4.87 12.71
CA THR A 3 -39.42 -4.93 12.15
C THR A 3 -38.36 -4.68 13.24
N THR A 4 -37.34 -5.53 13.27
CA THR A 4 -36.11 -5.38 14.06
C THR A 4 -35.23 -4.29 13.44
N GLU A 5 -34.98 -3.22 14.20
CA GLU A 5 -34.00 -2.18 13.91
C GLU A 5 -32.58 -2.76 14.06
N THR A 6 -31.84 -2.72 12.95
CA THR A 6 -30.40 -2.97 12.92
C THR A 6 -29.71 -1.67 13.33
N ASP A 7 -29.28 -1.60 14.59
CA ASP A 7 -28.53 -0.47 15.12
C ASP A 7 -27.23 -0.25 14.35
N SER A 8 -27.19 0.88 13.66
CA SER A 8 -26.07 1.36 12.86
C SER A 8 -25.09 2.04 13.80
N ILE A 9 -23.98 1.38 14.14
CA ILE A 9 -22.94 1.99 14.99
C ILE A 9 -22.24 3.10 14.19
N GLN A 10 -22.65 4.34 14.44
CA GLN A 10 -21.97 5.54 13.99
C GLN A 10 -20.56 5.61 14.58
N LEU A 11 -19.56 5.47 13.72
CA LEU A 11 -18.17 5.85 14.00
C LEU A 11 -18.13 7.33 14.40
N ALA A 12 -17.84 7.59 15.68
CA ALA A 12 -17.54 8.93 16.17
C ALA A 12 -16.22 9.41 15.54
N SER A 13 -16.32 9.96 14.33
CA SER A 13 -15.24 10.69 13.68
C SER A 13 -15.18 12.11 14.26
N SER A 14 -14.06 12.43 14.90
CA SER A 14 -13.73 13.82 15.27
C SER A 14 -13.74 14.67 14.00
N SER A 15 -14.64 15.65 13.96
CA SER A 15 -14.91 16.57 12.86
C SER A 15 -13.79 17.60 12.66
N VAL A 16 -12.62 17.13 12.20
CA VAL A 16 -11.72 17.97 11.41
C VAL A 16 -12.26 17.95 9.99
N SER A 17 -12.62 19.10 9.43
CA SER A 17 -13.05 19.21 8.03
C SER A 17 -12.07 18.45 7.13
N ARG A 18 -12.53 17.34 6.54
CA ARG A 18 -11.76 16.50 5.59
C ARG A 18 -11.68 17.16 4.20
N GLU A 19 -11.67 18.49 4.16
CA GLU A 19 -11.52 19.21 2.90
C GLU A 19 -10.13 18.91 2.35
N LEU A 20 -10.10 18.18 1.23
CA LEU A 20 -8.88 17.91 0.49
C LEU A 20 -8.48 19.17 -0.28
N VAL A 21 -7.33 19.75 0.08
CA VAL A 21 -6.77 20.91 -0.59
C VAL A 21 -5.74 20.51 -1.64
N PRO A 22 -5.71 21.21 -2.78
CA PRO A 22 -4.67 21.02 -3.79
C PRO A 22 -3.30 21.38 -3.22
N ARG A 23 -2.30 20.58 -3.54
CA ARG A 23 -0.93 20.70 -3.03
C ARG A 23 0.08 20.33 -4.11
N LEU A 24 1.25 20.98 -4.07
CA LEU A 24 2.44 20.52 -4.78
C LEU A 24 3.44 19.96 -3.78
N THR A 25 4.05 18.84 -4.10
CA THR A 25 5.16 18.24 -3.35
C THR A 25 6.33 17.96 -4.27
N ILE A 26 7.54 18.33 -3.86
CA ILE A 26 8.76 18.07 -4.60
C ILE A 26 9.04 16.58 -4.55
N VAL A 27 9.09 15.95 -5.72
CA VAL A 27 9.36 14.52 -5.88
C VAL A 27 10.71 14.26 -6.54
N ARG A 28 11.35 15.28 -7.12
CA ARG A 28 12.76 15.25 -7.53
C ARG A 28 13.33 16.66 -7.52
N HIS A 29 14.53 16.82 -6.97
CA HIS A 29 15.25 18.09 -6.92
C HIS A 29 16.78 17.86 -6.99
N PRO A 30 17.57 18.77 -7.60
CA PRO A 30 19.03 18.65 -7.62
C PRO A 30 19.68 18.52 -6.24
N ASP A 31 19.18 19.27 -5.27
CA ASP A 31 19.43 19.07 -3.84
C ASP A 31 18.42 18.03 -3.29
N PRO A 32 18.88 16.81 -2.93
CA PRO A 32 18.00 15.74 -2.46
C PRO A 32 17.29 16.06 -1.14
N THR A 33 17.80 17.00 -0.34
CA THR A 33 17.19 17.35 0.96
C THR A 33 15.82 18.03 0.82
N LEU A 34 15.53 18.59 -0.36
CA LEU A 34 14.26 19.25 -0.67
C LEU A 34 13.17 18.28 -1.15
N VAL A 35 13.49 17.00 -1.37
CA VAL A 35 12.49 16.00 -1.74
C VAL A 35 11.52 15.74 -0.59
N GLY A 36 10.23 15.81 -0.87
CA GLY A 36 9.14 15.74 0.10
C GLY A 36 8.66 17.09 0.63
N VAL A 37 9.38 18.18 0.37
CA VAL A 37 8.90 19.53 0.69
C VAL A 37 7.67 19.84 -0.18
N GLY A 38 6.61 20.34 0.45
CA GLY A 38 5.39 20.69 -0.26
C GLY A 38 4.66 21.90 0.31
N ALA A 39 3.76 22.46 -0.49
CA ALA A 39 2.95 23.61 -0.11
C ALA A 39 1.53 23.50 -0.70
N PRO A 40 0.48 23.91 0.04
CA PRO A 40 -0.86 24.01 -0.52
C PRO A 40 -0.90 25.06 -1.65
N ILE A 41 -1.79 24.85 -2.60
CA ILE A 41 -2.00 25.74 -3.74
C ILE A 41 -3.24 26.58 -3.46
N GLY A 42 -3.12 27.90 -3.60
CA GLY A 42 -4.25 28.82 -3.53
C GLY A 42 -5.09 28.83 -4.82
N ASN A 43 -5.76 29.96 -5.09
CA ASN A 43 -6.47 30.16 -6.36
C ASN A 43 -5.53 30.46 -7.53
N ASP A 44 -4.34 30.97 -7.22
CA ASP A 44 -3.33 31.37 -8.19
C ASP A 44 -1.95 31.18 -7.56
N ALA A 45 -1.00 30.63 -8.32
CA ALA A 45 0.38 30.46 -7.87
C ALA A 45 1.33 30.53 -9.07
N MET A 46 2.43 31.25 -8.90
CA MET A 46 3.52 31.30 -9.88
C MET A 46 4.62 30.30 -9.49
N LEU A 47 5.00 29.44 -10.41
CA LEU A 47 6.17 28.59 -10.32
C LEU A 47 7.33 29.28 -11.04
N GLY A 48 8.46 29.44 -10.36
CA GLY A 48 9.65 30.04 -10.96
C GLY A 48 10.72 30.33 -9.91
N ARG A 49 11.91 30.72 -10.36
CA ARG A 49 13.07 30.87 -9.48
C ARG A 49 12.99 32.05 -8.49
N ASP A 50 12.25 33.10 -8.83
CA ASP A 50 12.13 34.31 -8.00
C ASP A 50 10.86 34.25 -7.11
N THR A 51 10.25 33.08 -6.94
CA THR A 51 9.03 32.92 -6.15
C THR A 51 9.34 32.36 -4.77
N ALA A 52 8.67 32.89 -3.73
CA ALA A 52 8.74 32.35 -2.38
C ALA A 52 7.97 31.02 -2.23
N PHE A 53 7.34 30.55 -3.31
CA PHE A 53 6.59 29.29 -3.30
C PHE A 53 7.55 28.12 -3.00
N LEU A 54 7.10 27.16 -2.18
CA LEU A 54 7.95 26.06 -1.69
C LEU A 54 9.25 26.54 -1.02
N ALA A 55 9.21 27.67 -0.30
CA ALA A 55 10.36 28.24 0.39
C ALA A 55 11.58 28.49 -0.52
N GLY A 56 11.35 28.83 -1.79
CA GLY A 56 12.42 29.11 -2.74
C GLY A 56 13.07 27.87 -3.36
N ALA A 57 12.50 26.67 -3.15
CA ALA A 57 13.01 25.42 -3.71
C ALA A 57 12.95 25.33 -5.26
N LEU A 58 12.50 26.38 -5.94
CA LEU A 58 12.54 26.52 -7.40
C LEU A 58 13.65 27.47 -7.87
N ASP A 59 14.44 28.03 -6.96
CA ASP A 59 15.57 28.91 -7.29
C ASP A 59 16.72 28.13 -7.93
N HIS A 60 16.59 27.92 -9.24
CA HIS A 60 17.55 27.16 -10.03
C HIS A 60 17.74 27.81 -11.40
N GLY A 61 18.97 27.87 -11.92
CA GLY A 61 19.29 28.57 -13.18
C GLY A 61 18.60 28.04 -14.44
N ARG A 62 18.10 26.79 -14.38
CA ARG A 62 17.29 26.15 -15.43
C ARG A 62 15.77 26.36 -15.26
N VAL A 63 15.35 27.16 -14.29
CA VAL A 63 13.96 27.55 -14.05
C VAL A 63 13.82 29.04 -14.33
N SER A 64 12.95 29.42 -15.28
CA SER A 64 12.59 30.83 -15.53
C SER A 64 12.01 31.51 -14.28
N ARG A 65 12.09 32.85 -14.21
CA ARG A 65 11.54 33.66 -13.10
C ARG A 65 10.04 33.50 -12.95
N GLU A 66 9.33 33.55 -14.08
CA GLU A 66 7.94 33.18 -14.24
C GLU A 66 7.92 32.00 -15.21
N HIS A 67 7.94 30.78 -14.69
CA HIS A 67 8.06 29.58 -15.52
C HIS A 67 6.69 29.06 -15.93
N ALA A 68 5.83 28.80 -14.94
CA ALA A 68 4.49 28.30 -15.15
C ALA A 68 3.54 28.92 -14.12
N ARG A 69 2.29 29.15 -14.51
CA ARG A 69 1.26 29.68 -13.62
C ARG A 69 0.18 28.62 -13.39
N LEU A 70 -0.15 28.40 -12.13
CA LEU A 70 -1.25 27.56 -11.69
C LEU A 70 -2.46 28.44 -11.40
N ARG A 71 -3.62 28.10 -11.94
CA ARG A 71 -4.88 28.82 -11.69
C ARG A 71 -6.00 27.85 -11.36
N ARG A 72 -6.86 28.23 -10.41
CA ARG A 72 -8.09 27.52 -10.10
C ARG A 72 -9.24 28.10 -10.93
N LYS A 73 -9.84 27.28 -11.79
CA LYS A 73 -11.04 27.64 -12.55
C LYS A 73 -12.26 27.74 -11.61
N PRO A 74 -13.33 28.47 -12.00
CA PRO A 74 -14.56 28.56 -11.21
C PRO A 74 -15.22 27.21 -10.90
N ASN A 75 -15.04 26.21 -11.77
CA ASN A 75 -15.51 24.83 -11.56
C ASN A 75 -14.66 24.03 -10.55
N GLY A 76 -13.58 24.63 -10.02
CA GLY A 76 -12.67 24.01 -9.05
C GLY A 76 -11.53 23.17 -9.65
N THR A 77 -11.47 23.03 -10.98
CA THR A 77 -10.35 22.41 -11.67
C THR A 77 -9.11 23.30 -11.56
N LEU A 78 -7.95 22.68 -11.30
CA LEU A 78 -6.67 23.37 -11.32
C LEU A 78 -6.06 23.21 -12.71
N VAL A 79 -5.57 24.31 -13.28
CA VAL A 79 -4.87 24.31 -14.56
C VAL A 79 -3.48 24.87 -14.42
N ILE A 80 -2.57 24.42 -15.28
CA ILE A 80 -1.22 24.94 -15.42
C ILE A 80 -1.02 25.49 -16.84
N GLU A 81 -0.27 26.57 -16.95
CA GLU A 81 0.07 27.22 -18.21
C GLU A 81 1.55 27.61 -18.17
N ASP A 82 2.31 27.23 -19.20
CA ASP A 82 3.70 27.69 -19.38
C ASP A 82 3.71 29.19 -19.74
N ARG A 83 4.63 29.96 -19.14
CA ARG A 83 4.71 31.42 -19.31
C ARG A 83 5.79 31.86 -20.30
N GLY A 84 6.07 31.03 -21.31
CA GLY A 84 7.16 31.24 -22.26
C GLY A 84 8.51 30.90 -21.64
N SER A 85 8.55 29.84 -20.84
CA SER A 85 9.77 29.41 -20.17
C SER A 85 10.80 28.88 -21.17
N ARG A 86 12.11 29.01 -20.84
CA ARG A 86 13.17 28.60 -21.79
C ARG A 86 13.23 27.09 -22.04
N ASN A 87 12.84 26.30 -21.04
CA ASN A 87 12.95 24.84 -21.08
C ASN A 87 11.57 24.15 -21.22
N GLY A 88 10.50 24.95 -21.28
CA GLY A 88 9.12 24.50 -21.26
C GLY A 88 8.71 23.82 -19.95
N THR A 89 7.39 23.69 -19.80
CA THR A 89 6.75 22.98 -18.70
C THR A 89 6.32 21.60 -19.19
N ILE A 90 6.60 20.56 -18.40
CA ILE A 90 6.22 19.19 -18.70
C ILE A 90 5.10 18.77 -17.75
N VAL A 91 4.07 18.09 -18.22
CA VAL A 91 3.04 17.44 -17.40
C VAL A 91 2.92 15.98 -17.83
N ASP A 92 3.07 15.07 -16.89
CA ASP A 92 3.01 13.61 -17.10
C ASP A 92 3.91 13.10 -18.24
N GLY A 93 5.07 13.75 -18.42
CA GLY A 93 6.09 13.39 -19.41
C GLY A 93 5.94 14.09 -20.76
N GLU A 94 4.87 14.86 -20.97
CA GLU A 94 4.62 15.59 -22.22
C GLU A 94 4.81 17.10 -22.03
N LEU A 95 5.41 17.77 -23.03
CA LEU A 95 5.55 19.22 -23.05
C LEU A 95 4.17 19.86 -23.27
N ILE A 96 3.80 20.85 -22.47
CA ILE A 96 2.51 21.54 -22.65
C ILE A 96 2.68 22.75 -23.58
N GLU A 97 1.74 22.93 -24.51
CA GLU A 97 1.70 24.05 -25.46
C GLU A 97 0.66 25.13 -25.07
N GLY A 98 -0.09 24.89 -23.99
CA GLY A 98 -1.13 25.80 -23.51
C GLY A 98 -1.67 25.42 -22.14
N GLU A 99 -2.83 25.98 -21.79
CA GLU A 99 -3.50 25.70 -20.53
C GLU A 99 -3.90 24.22 -20.46
N THR A 100 -3.37 23.52 -19.45
CA THR A 100 -3.55 22.07 -19.25
C THR A 100 -4.19 21.80 -17.90
N GLU A 101 -5.21 20.93 -17.85
CA GLU A 101 -5.85 20.54 -16.61
C GLU A 101 -4.98 19.58 -15.80
N LEU A 102 -4.86 19.81 -14.49
CA LEU A 102 -4.11 18.94 -13.59
C LEU A 102 -5.05 17.95 -12.90
N ALA A 103 -4.87 16.67 -13.23
CA ALA A 103 -5.51 15.57 -12.52
C ALA A 103 -4.74 15.23 -11.24
N ASP A 104 -5.43 14.70 -10.22
CA ASP A 104 -4.77 14.24 -9.00
C ASP A 104 -3.70 13.18 -9.31
N GLY A 105 -2.48 13.41 -8.85
CA GLY A 105 -1.31 12.61 -9.19
C GLY A 105 -0.53 13.10 -10.42
N ALA A 106 -0.92 14.18 -11.09
CA ALA A 106 -0.15 14.73 -12.20
C ALA A 106 1.26 15.13 -11.74
N VAL A 107 2.27 14.79 -12.52
CA VAL A 107 3.66 15.16 -12.25
C VAL A 107 4.08 16.28 -13.18
N ILE A 108 4.56 17.38 -12.61
CA ILE A 108 4.93 18.60 -13.30
C ILE A 108 6.45 18.72 -13.30
N GLY A 109 7.06 18.84 -14.47
CA GLY A 109 8.48 19.13 -14.65
C GLY A 109 8.71 20.62 -14.93
N VAL A 110 9.57 21.24 -14.12
CA VAL A 110 10.03 22.63 -14.29
C VAL A 110 11.56 22.64 -14.19
N GLY A 111 12.23 22.70 -15.34
CA GLY A 111 13.68 22.54 -15.40
C GLY A 111 14.14 21.17 -14.85
N PRO A 112 14.98 21.13 -13.81
CA PRO A 112 15.40 19.87 -13.18
C PRO A 112 14.49 19.44 -12.03
N VAL A 113 13.49 20.25 -11.64
CA VAL A 113 12.60 19.96 -10.52
C VAL A 113 11.37 19.22 -11.03
N MET A 114 10.95 18.19 -10.29
CA MET A 114 9.67 17.51 -10.52
C MET A 114 8.77 17.69 -9.30
N LEU A 115 7.53 18.06 -9.55
CA LEU A 115 6.50 18.36 -8.56
C LEU A 115 5.32 17.42 -8.76
N LEU A 116 4.88 16.74 -7.71
CA LEU A 116 3.64 15.98 -7.72
C LEU A 116 2.49 16.90 -7.30
N PHE A 117 1.50 17.02 -8.16
CA PHE A 117 0.21 17.59 -7.80
C PHE A 117 -0.66 16.51 -7.16
N HIS A 118 -1.14 16.78 -5.95
CA HIS A 118 -2.07 15.90 -5.25
C HIS A 118 -3.00 16.68 -4.33
N ARG A 119 -4.03 16.00 -3.84
CA ARG A 119 -5.01 16.54 -2.90
C ARG A 119 -4.85 15.87 -1.54
N ALA A 120 -4.57 16.68 -0.52
CA ALA A 120 -4.36 16.21 0.85
C ALA A 120 -5.21 17.02 1.85
N PRO A 121 -5.53 16.47 3.02
CA PRO A 121 -6.22 17.23 4.08
C PRO A 121 -5.41 18.47 4.51
N ARG A 122 -6.11 19.59 4.76
CA ARG A 122 -5.48 20.89 5.10
C ARG A 122 -4.50 20.85 6.28
N TYR A 123 -4.74 19.99 7.27
CA TYR A 123 -3.95 19.96 8.49
C TYR A 123 -3.72 18.52 8.95
N VAL A 124 -2.47 18.08 8.89
CA VAL A 124 -1.98 16.90 9.60
C VAL A 124 -0.59 17.26 10.14
N ALA A 125 -0.53 18.13 11.15
CA ALA A 125 0.74 18.43 11.82
C ALA A 125 1.12 17.26 12.73
N THR A 126 1.71 16.23 12.14
CA THR A 126 2.23 15.06 12.86
C THR A 126 3.75 15.14 12.84
N ARG A 127 4.39 15.06 14.02
CA ARG A 127 5.85 14.91 14.08
C ARG A 127 6.25 13.63 13.34
N PRO A 128 7.26 13.65 12.46
CA PRO A 128 7.76 12.42 11.83
C PRO A 128 8.11 11.36 12.87
N HIS A 129 7.93 10.09 12.54
CA HIS A 129 8.37 8.98 13.39
C HIS A 129 9.75 8.50 12.90
N PRO A 130 10.72 8.20 13.79
CA PRO A 130 12.09 7.87 13.41
C PRO A 130 12.22 6.71 12.41
N ILE A 131 11.43 5.65 12.61
CA ILE A 131 11.50 4.43 11.78
C ILE A 131 10.44 4.37 10.67
N VAL A 132 9.42 5.24 10.69
CA VAL A 132 8.38 5.27 9.63
C VAL A 132 8.77 6.38 8.65
N TRP A 133 9.58 6.02 7.66
CA TRP A 133 10.02 6.97 6.64
C TRP A 133 8.85 7.32 5.71
N SER A 134 8.45 8.59 5.74
CA SER A 134 7.42 9.11 4.86
C SER A 134 7.40 10.64 4.87
N VAL A 135 6.93 11.20 3.77
CA VAL A 135 6.61 12.62 3.55
C VAL A 135 5.14 12.81 3.17
N SER A 136 4.36 11.73 3.06
CA SER A 136 2.95 11.74 2.69
C SER A 136 2.02 12.11 3.83
N HIS A 137 0.93 12.81 3.49
CA HIS A 137 -0.10 13.16 4.47
C HIS A 137 -0.85 11.90 4.94
N ALA A 138 -0.99 10.91 4.07
CA ALA A 138 -1.65 9.65 4.40
C ALA A 138 -0.91 8.91 5.53
N MET A 139 0.43 8.84 5.47
CA MET A 139 1.21 8.25 6.55
C MET A 139 1.32 9.13 7.79
N ALA A 140 1.27 10.46 7.64
CA ALA A 140 1.16 11.35 8.80
C ALA A 140 -0.13 11.08 9.61
N GLN A 141 -1.22 10.68 8.95
CA GLN A 141 -2.44 10.23 9.63
C GLN A 141 -2.27 8.86 10.29
N VAL A 142 -1.60 7.92 9.63
CA VAL A 142 -1.27 6.60 10.20
C VAL A 142 -0.46 6.78 11.49
N ILE A 143 0.58 7.61 11.47
CA ILE A 143 1.43 7.87 12.65
C ILE A 143 0.62 8.51 13.79
N GLU A 144 -0.29 9.42 13.48
CA GLU A 144 -1.18 10.00 14.51
C GLU A 144 -2.12 8.95 15.10
N GLN A 145 -2.65 8.03 14.29
CA GLN A 145 -3.46 6.91 14.78
C GLN A 145 -2.62 5.96 15.64
N VAL A 146 -1.36 5.69 15.26
CA VAL A 146 -0.41 4.90 16.04
C VAL A 146 -0.20 5.53 17.41
N ARG A 147 0.07 6.83 17.49
CA ARG A 147 0.27 7.54 18.77
C ARG A 147 -0.96 7.53 19.67
N ARG A 148 -2.15 7.65 19.08
CA ARG A 148 -3.41 7.54 19.84
C ARG A 148 -3.61 6.12 20.36
N ALA A 149 -3.42 5.13 19.50
CA ALA A 149 -3.55 3.73 19.87
C ALA A 149 -2.50 3.33 20.93
N ALA A 150 -1.30 3.90 20.90
CA ALA A 150 -0.24 3.64 21.85
C ALA A 150 -0.65 3.98 23.30
N ARG A 151 -1.44 5.04 23.50
CA ARG A 151 -1.88 5.53 24.83
C ARG A 151 -3.01 4.72 25.46
N GLU A 152 -3.73 3.92 24.69
CA GLU A 152 -4.95 3.24 25.16
C GLU A 152 -4.72 1.79 25.60
N GLU A 153 -3.47 1.32 25.55
CA GLU A 153 -2.99 -0.04 25.92
C GLU A 153 -3.72 -1.22 25.24
N GLY A 154 -4.74 -0.96 24.43
CA GLY A 154 -5.54 -1.96 23.74
C GLY A 154 -4.87 -2.63 22.55
N ASN A 155 -5.46 -3.74 22.15
CA ASN A 155 -5.12 -4.47 20.94
C ASN A 155 -5.34 -3.61 19.69
N VAL A 156 -4.50 -3.81 18.68
CA VAL A 156 -4.55 -3.06 17.42
C VAL A 156 -4.53 -4.02 16.24
N VAL A 157 -5.37 -3.74 15.24
CA VAL A 157 -5.35 -4.42 13.96
C VAL A 157 -4.79 -3.48 12.89
N LEU A 158 -3.73 -3.90 12.23
CA LEU A 158 -3.13 -3.24 11.07
C LEU A 158 -3.71 -3.86 9.80
N ILE A 159 -4.33 -3.04 8.96
CA ILE A 159 -4.91 -3.51 7.69
C ILE A 159 -4.14 -2.88 6.55
N GLY A 160 -3.70 -3.69 5.59
CA GLY A 160 -3.09 -3.17 4.38
C GLY A 160 -2.59 -4.26 3.46
N GLU A 161 -2.26 -3.89 2.23
CA GLU A 161 -1.71 -4.80 1.23
C GLU A 161 -0.38 -5.44 1.68
N THR A 162 0.05 -6.48 0.98
CA THR A 162 1.37 -7.07 1.18
C THR A 162 2.46 -6.03 0.85
N GLY A 163 3.47 -5.93 1.72
CA GLY A 163 4.61 -5.04 1.50
C GLY A 163 4.40 -3.56 1.81
N VAL A 164 3.28 -3.15 2.42
CA VAL A 164 3.04 -1.72 2.78
C VAL A 164 3.82 -1.22 4.00
N GLY A 165 4.42 -2.13 4.79
CA GLY A 165 5.17 -1.82 6.00
C GLY A 165 4.41 -2.06 7.32
N LYS A 166 3.56 -3.10 7.39
CA LYS A 166 2.81 -3.45 8.61
C LYS A 166 3.73 -3.71 9.81
N GLU A 167 4.83 -4.43 9.62
CA GLU A 167 5.85 -4.67 10.65
C GLU A 167 6.46 -3.38 11.20
N VAL A 168 6.83 -2.43 10.32
CA VAL A 168 7.40 -1.14 10.73
C VAL A 168 6.38 -0.31 11.53
N VAL A 169 5.10 -0.37 11.15
CA VAL A 169 4.03 0.30 11.91
C VAL A 169 3.76 -0.40 13.25
N ALA A 170 3.86 -1.73 13.33
CA ALA A 170 3.78 -2.47 14.58
C ALA A 170 4.93 -2.11 15.54
N GLN A 171 6.16 -1.98 15.02
CA GLN A 171 7.30 -1.50 15.77
C GLN A 171 7.09 -0.06 16.26
N ALA A 172 6.62 0.84 15.38
CA ALA A 172 6.35 2.22 15.78
C ALA A 172 5.29 2.31 16.89
N LEU A 173 4.28 1.44 16.84
CA LEU A 173 3.26 1.34 17.89
C LEU A 173 3.85 0.83 19.23
N HIS A 174 4.77 -0.11 19.17
CA HIS A 174 5.47 -0.61 20.34
C HIS A 174 6.36 0.49 20.96
N ASP A 175 7.18 1.15 20.15
CA ASP A 175 8.07 2.24 20.58
C ASP A 175 7.30 3.39 21.26
N GLU A 176 6.15 3.77 20.70
CA GLU A 176 5.30 4.85 21.23
C GLU A 176 4.47 4.41 22.47
N SER A 177 4.39 3.11 22.78
CA SER A 177 3.54 2.59 23.86
C SER A 177 4.17 2.67 25.27
N GLY A 178 5.49 2.83 25.36
CA GLY A 178 6.20 2.83 26.64
C GLY A 178 6.29 1.46 27.33
N ARG A 179 5.89 0.37 26.65
CA ARG A 179 6.04 -1.00 27.16
C ARG A 179 7.51 -1.37 27.28
N THR A 180 7.88 -2.09 28.34
CA THR A 180 9.28 -2.40 28.68
C THR A 180 9.75 -3.76 28.18
N GLY A 181 8.82 -4.67 27.88
CA GLY A 181 9.13 -5.97 27.26
C GLY A 181 9.43 -5.82 25.76
N GLU A 182 9.82 -6.91 25.11
CA GLU A 182 10.18 -6.90 23.69
C GLU A 182 8.94 -6.90 22.76
N LEU A 183 9.13 -6.43 21.52
CA LEU A 183 8.23 -6.77 20.42
C LEU A 183 8.64 -8.12 19.83
N LEU A 184 7.84 -9.15 20.05
CA LEU A 184 8.00 -10.44 19.39
C LEU A 184 7.04 -10.56 18.21
N ALA A 185 7.48 -11.16 17.12
CA ALA A 185 6.68 -11.30 15.90
C ALA A 185 6.58 -12.76 15.46
N VAL A 186 5.43 -13.12 14.92
CA VAL A 186 5.21 -14.43 14.30
C VAL A 186 4.34 -14.29 13.06
N ASN A 187 4.75 -14.95 11.99
CA ASN A 187 3.96 -15.05 10.77
C ASN A 187 3.12 -16.33 10.80
N CYS A 188 1.80 -16.17 10.85
CA CYS A 188 0.86 -17.28 11.00
C CYS A 188 0.71 -18.14 9.73
N ALA A 189 1.18 -17.66 8.59
CA ALA A 189 1.14 -18.38 7.31
C ALA A 189 2.44 -19.15 7.00
N ALA A 190 3.53 -18.87 7.72
CA ALA A 190 4.87 -19.39 7.39
C ALA A 190 5.16 -20.81 7.92
N VAL A 191 4.38 -21.32 8.87
CA VAL A 191 4.64 -22.59 9.57
C VAL A 191 3.37 -23.44 9.67
N SER A 192 3.54 -24.74 9.90
CA SER A 192 2.40 -25.64 10.13
C SER A 192 1.73 -25.35 11.48
N ASP A 193 0.44 -25.66 11.58
CA ASP A 193 -0.38 -25.41 12.78
C ASP A 193 0.24 -25.93 14.08
N GLY A 194 0.78 -27.15 14.08
CA GLY A 194 1.38 -27.74 15.28
C GLY A 194 2.64 -27.00 15.74
N VAL A 195 3.46 -26.57 14.77
CA VAL A 195 4.64 -25.73 15.06
C VAL A 195 4.19 -24.37 15.56
N LEU A 196 3.24 -23.73 14.89
CA LEU A 196 2.70 -22.43 15.29
C LEU A 196 2.10 -22.47 16.72
N GLN A 197 1.39 -23.55 17.06
CA GLN A 197 0.85 -23.75 18.40
C GLN A 197 1.97 -23.85 19.44
N SER A 198 3.00 -24.64 19.15
CA SER A 198 4.17 -24.80 20.01
C SER A 198 4.95 -23.48 20.17
N GLU A 199 5.13 -22.71 19.10
CA GLU A 199 5.80 -21.40 19.15
C GLU A 199 4.98 -20.39 19.97
N LEU A 200 3.67 -20.26 19.72
CA LEU A 200 2.82 -19.28 20.40
C LEU A 200 2.63 -19.57 21.89
N PHE A 201 2.23 -20.81 22.20
CA PHE A 201 1.76 -21.18 23.54
C PHE A 201 2.83 -21.90 24.37
N GLY A 202 3.90 -22.39 23.76
CA GLY A 202 4.88 -23.27 24.41
C GLY A 202 4.32 -24.68 24.62
N HIS A 203 5.18 -25.58 25.09
CA HIS A 203 4.80 -26.97 25.39
C HIS A 203 5.57 -27.52 26.58
N GLU A 204 4.94 -28.46 27.28
CA GLU A 204 5.62 -29.28 28.29
C GLU A 204 6.27 -30.52 27.66
N ARG A 205 7.29 -31.05 28.33
CA ARG A 205 7.92 -32.30 27.94
C ARG A 205 6.88 -33.42 27.82
N GLY A 206 6.87 -34.12 26.69
CA GLY A 206 5.94 -35.22 26.41
C GLY A 206 4.56 -34.79 25.91
N ALA A 207 4.36 -33.51 25.57
CA ALA A 207 3.08 -33.02 25.04
C ALA A 207 2.70 -33.61 23.68
N PHE A 208 3.69 -33.97 22.86
CA PHE A 208 3.54 -34.65 21.55
C PHE A 208 4.83 -35.39 21.20
N SER A 209 4.79 -36.23 20.16
CA SER A 209 5.98 -36.95 19.67
C SER A 209 7.08 -35.98 19.24
N GLY A 210 8.24 -36.03 19.92
CA GLY A 210 9.36 -35.09 19.71
C GLY A 210 9.41 -33.90 20.68
N ALA A 211 8.47 -33.80 21.63
CA ALA A 211 8.53 -32.83 22.72
C ALA A 211 9.48 -33.30 23.85
N ASP A 212 10.77 -33.40 23.54
CA ASP A 212 11.78 -33.94 24.47
C ASP A 212 12.14 -32.97 25.60
N THR A 213 11.86 -31.68 25.41
CA THR A 213 12.10 -30.62 26.39
C THR A 213 10.87 -29.75 26.57
N THR A 214 10.81 -29.00 27.67
CA THR A 214 9.79 -27.96 27.86
C THR A 214 10.24 -26.68 27.15
N LYS A 215 9.33 -26.04 26.40
CA LYS A 215 9.59 -24.79 25.67
C LYS A 215 8.62 -23.69 26.12
N VAL A 216 9.16 -22.50 26.36
CA VAL A 216 8.39 -21.27 26.61
C VAL A 216 7.85 -20.74 25.28
N GLY A 217 6.57 -20.38 25.23
CA GLY A 217 5.94 -19.80 24.05
C GLY A 217 6.15 -18.28 23.93
N LEU A 218 5.94 -17.76 22.73
CA LEU A 218 6.07 -16.34 22.41
C LEU A 218 5.12 -15.45 23.23
N ILE A 219 3.93 -15.93 23.58
CA ILE A 219 3.01 -15.19 24.45
C ILE A 219 3.64 -14.98 25.84
N GLU A 220 4.23 -16.02 26.43
CA GLU A 220 4.92 -15.89 27.71
C GLU A 220 6.22 -15.07 27.60
N ALA A 221 6.91 -15.16 26.47
CA ALA A 221 8.15 -14.43 26.24
C ALA A 221 7.91 -12.93 25.99
N ALA A 222 6.73 -12.55 25.48
CA ALA A 222 6.33 -11.16 25.25
C ALA A 222 5.77 -10.45 26.49
N GLU A 223 6.02 -10.98 27.70
CA GLU A 223 5.56 -10.40 28.97
C GLU A 223 5.99 -8.93 29.10
N HIS A 224 5.04 -8.06 29.48
CA HIS A 224 5.19 -6.59 29.50
C HIS A 224 5.57 -5.96 28.14
N GLY A 225 5.54 -6.73 27.06
CA GLY A 225 5.90 -6.36 25.70
C GLY A 225 4.72 -6.48 24.74
N THR A 226 5.02 -6.62 23.45
CA THR A 226 4.00 -6.69 22.39
C THR A 226 4.20 -7.96 21.57
N LEU A 227 3.12 -8.68 21.26
CA LEU A 227 3.13 -9.78 20.30
C LEU A 227 2.47 -9.34 18.99
N PHE A 228 3.27 -9.31 17.91
CA PHE A 228 2.83 -9.06 16.56
C PHE A 228 2.46 -10.36 15.84
N LEU A 229 1.19 -10.47 15.43
CA LEU A 229 0.62 -11.60 14.73
C LEU A 229 0.41 -11.23 13.25
N ASP A 230 1.35 -11.60 12.39
CA ASP A 230 1.21 -11.35 10.95
C ASP A 230 0.35 -12.43 10.28
N GLU A 231 -0.47 -11.99 9.32
CA GLU A 231 -1.42 -12.82 8.56
C GLU A 231 -2.30 -13.74 9.45
N ILE A 232 -2.86 -13.20 10.53
CA ILE A 232 -3.63 -13.99 11.53
C ILE A 232 -4.86 -14.70 10.94
N ALA A 233 -5.42 -14.20 9.83
CA ALA A 233 -6.52 -14.87 9.12
C ALA A 233 -6.12 -16.25 8.57
N SER A 234 -4.83 -16.47 8.29
CA SER A 234 -4.29 -17.75 7.83
C SER A 234 -4.22 -18.82 8.93
N ALA A 235 -4.33 -18.44 10.21
CA ALA A 235 -4.31 -19.39 11.30
C ALA A 235 -5.58 -20.26 11.31
N SER A 236 -5.44 -21.55 11.66
CA SER A 236 -6.59 -22.45 11.68
C SER A 236 -7.65 -22.07 12.74
N PRO A 237 -8.91 -22.53 12.57
CA PRO A 237 -9.98 -22.22 13.52
C PRO A 237 -9.66 -22.64 14.97
N ALA A 238 -8.88 -23.71 15.15
CA ALA A 238 -8.45 -24.19 16.46
C ALA A 238 -7.45 -23.22 17.12
N LEU A 239 -6.46 -22.73 16.36
CA LEU A 239 -5.51 -21.72 16.83
C LEU A 239 -6.20 -20.40 17.15
N GLN A 240 -7.12 -19.95 16.30
CA GLN A 240 -7.91 -18.75 16.55
C GLN A 240 -8.73 -18.88 17.85
N ALA A 241 -9.34 -20.04 18.11
CA ALA A 241 -10.06 -20.28 19.36
C ALA A 241 -9.14 -20.31 20.59
N ALA A 242 -7.92 -20.84 20.46
CA ALA A 242 -6.93 -20.82 21.53
C ALA A 242 -6.44 -19.40 21.84
N LEU A 243 -6.18 -18.60 20.81
CA LEU A 243 -5.78 -17.20 20.96
C LEU A 243 -6.90 -16.36 21.59
N LEU A 244 -8.15 -16.58 21.19
CA LEU A 244 -9.30 -15.92 21.79
C LEU A 244 -9.35 -16.10 23.31
N ARG A 245 -9.09 -17.32 23.82
CA ARG A 245 -9.06 -17.58 25.27
C ARG A 245 -7.99 -16.78 25.98
N VAL A 246 -6.79 -16.67 25.40
CA VAL A 246 -5.71 -15.85 25.97
C VAL A 246 -6.12 -14.38 26.03
N LEU A 247 -6.69 -13.86 24.95
CA LEU A 247 -7.16 -12.47 24.87
C LEU A 247 -8.32 -12.18 25.83
N GLN A 248 -9.14 -13.19 26.17
CA GLN A 248 -10.25 -13.07 27.10
C GLN A 248 -9.80 -13.12 28.57
N ASP A 249 -9.00 -14.13 28.91
CA ASP A 249 -8.68 -14.46 30.29
C ASP A 249 -7.39 -13.80 30.80
N GLY A 250 -6.54 -13.29 29.89
CA GLY A 250 -5.20 -12.80 30.21
C GLY A 250 -4.28 -13.90 30.72
N LYS A 251 -4.55 -15.15 30.33
CA LYS A 251 -3.84 -16.34 30.78
C LYS A 251 -3.47 -17.23 29.62
N VAL A 252 -2.25 -17.75 29.65
CA VAL A 252 -1.73 -18.71 28.67
C VAL A 252 -1.59 -20.09 29.30
N ARG A 253 -1.79 -21.13 28.48
CA ARG A 253 -1.62 -22.54 28.85
C ARG A 253 -0.75 -23.22 27.80
N ARG A 254 0.38 -23.77 28.23
CA ARG A 254 1.25 -24.57 27.38
C ARG A 254 0.56 -25.83 26.89
N VAL A 255 0.95 -26.31 25.71
CA VAL A 255 0.47 -27.59 25.19
C VAL A 255 0.91 -28.72 26.14
N GLY A 256 -0.04 -29.58 26.52
CA GLY A 256 0.19 -30.66 27.49
C GLY A 256 0.10 -30.24 28.96
N ALA A 257 0.02 -28.94 29.27
CA ALA A 257 -0.11 -28.46 30.65
C ALA A 257 -1.58 -28.36 31.11
N THR A 258 -1.81 -28.57 32.40
CA THR A 258 -3.09 -28.26 33.08
C THR A 258 -3.08 -26.89 33.73
N ALA A 259 -1.92 -26.41 34.19
CA ALA A 259 -1.76 -25.10 34.80
C ALA A 259 -1.84 -23.96 33.78
N THR A 260 -2.36 -22.81 34.22
CA THR A 260 -2.37 -21.57 33.43
C THR A 260 -1.48 -20.53 34.09
N LYS A 261 -0.90 -19.63 33.28
CA LYS A 261 -0.05 -18.54 33.74
C LYS A 261 -0.66 -17.21 33.28
N ALA A 262 -0.81 -16.26 34.19
CA ALA A 262 -1.23 -14.90 33.83
C ALA A 262 -0.13 -14.20 33.03
N VAL A 263 -0.52 -13.44 32.01
CA VAL A 263 0.39 -12.71 31.12
C VAL A 263 -0.14 -11.31 30.85
N ASP A 264 0.74 -10.32 30.89
CA ASP A 264 0.50 -8.96 30.41
C ASP A 264 1.17 -8.78 29.06
N VAL A 265 0.41 -8.97 27.98
CA VAL A 265 0.90 -8.87 26.59
C VAL A 265 -0.05 -8.02 25.78
N ARG A 266 0.51 -7.06 25.04
CA ARG A 266 -0.26 -6.32 24.04
C ARG A 266 -0.26 -7.07 22.72
N PHE A 267 -1.42 -7.25 22.10
CA PHE A 267 -1.50 -7.90 20.78
C PHE A 267 -1.65 -6.88 19.66
N VAL A 268 -0.84 -7.05 18.61
CA VAL A 268 -0.96 -6.31 17.36
C VAL A 268 -1.14 -7.34 16.26
N ALA A 269 -2.26 -7.32 15.56
CA ALA A 269 -2.54 -8.25 14.48
C ALA A 269 -2.44 -7.54 13.13
N ALA A 270 -1.98 -8.25 12.10
CA ALA A 270 -1.96 -7.77 10.73
C ALA A 270 -2.87 -8.60 9.82
N LEU A 271 -3.60 -7.91 8.95
CA LEU A 271 -4.51 -8.48 7.97
C LEU A 271 -4.29 -7.86 6.59
N LEU A 272 -4.51 -8.64 5.55
CA LEU A 272 -4.62 -8.13 4.18
C LEU A 272 -5.93 -7.37 4.02
N ALA A 273 -5.92 -6.34 3.15
CA ALA A 273 -7.13 -5.60 2.83
C ALA A 273 -8.21 -6.54 2.26
N GLY A 274 -9.35 -6.64 2.95
CA GLY A 274 -10.49 -7.46 2.55
C GLY A 274 -10.64 -8.77 3.33
N GLU A 275 -9.62 -9.20 4.08
CA GLU A 275 -9.68 -10.44 4.88
C GLU A 275 -10.62 -10.37 6.10
N GLN A 276 -11.12 -9.17 6.43
CA GLN A 276 -12.17 -9.02 7.43
C GLN A 276 -13.53 -9.61 7.01
N ALA A 277 -13.74 -9.92 5.72
CA ALA A 277 -15.02 -10.43 5.21
C ALA A 277 -14.81 -11.45 4.07
N GLY A 278 -15.08 -12.74 4.32
CA GLY A 278 -14.99 -13.78 3.29
C GLY A 278 -14.70 -15.20 3.80
N ALA A 279 -14.49 -16.14 2.89
CA ALA A 279 -13.99 -17.48 3.22
C ALA A 279 -12.50 -17.39 3.61
N GLY A 280 -12.12 -17.99 4.74
CA GLY A 280 -10.80 -17.78 5.35
C GLY A 280 -10.70 -16.52 6.21
N ALA A 281 -11.82 -15.86 6.50
CA ALA A 281 -11.86 -14.71 7.40
C ALA A 281 -11.57 -15.12 8.86
N LEU A 282 -11.05 -14.16 9.59
CA LEU A 282 -10.92 -14.23 11.04
C LEU A 282 -12.29 -14.49 11.67
N ARG A 283 -12.35 -15.36 12.68
CA ARG A 283 -13.59 -15.55 13.45
C ARG A 283 -14.08 -14.22 14.01
N GLU A 284 -15.39 -14.01 13.98
CA GLU A 284 -16.04 -12.76 14.39
C GLU A 284 -15.75 -12.42 15.87
N ASP A 285 -15.77 -13.41 16.75
CA ASP A 285 -15.45 -13.24 18.17
C ASP A 285 -14.00 -12.78 18.41
N LEU A 286 -13.05 -13.37 17.69
CA LEU A 286 -11.64 -12.98 17.70
C LEU A 286 -11.43 -11.60 17.10
N TRP A 287 -12.12 -11.28 16.00
CA TRP A 287 -12.12 -9.95 15.39
C TRP A 287 -12.51 -8.88 16.40
N PHE A 288 -13.66 -9.03 17.08
CA PHE A 288 -14.10 -8.02 18.06
C PHE A 288 -13.13 -7.86 19.24
N ARG A 289 -12.37 -8.90 19.59
CA ARG A 289 -11.39 -8.83 20.67
C ARG A 289 -10.06 -8.19 20.24
N LEU A 290 -9.67 -8.34 18.97
CA LEU A 290 -8.45 -7.74 18.41
C LEU A 290 -8.68 -6.32 17.91
N ALA A 291 -9.78 -6.07 17.20
CA ALA A 291 -10.08 -4.82 16.50
C ALA A 291 -10.60 -3.71 17.42
N ARG A 292 -10.02 -3.58 18.63
CA ARG A 292 -10.31 -2.46 19.54
C ARG A 292 -9.89 -1.13 18.90
N ARG A 293 -8.78 -1.15 18.16
CA ARG A 293 -8.37 -0.11 17.22
C ARG A 293 -7.97 -0.73 15.90
N THR A 294 -8.31 -0.07 14.80
CA THR A 294 -7.93 -0.48 13.45
C THR A 294 -7.19 0.66 12.78
N ILE A 295 -6.02 0.35 12.21
CA ILE A 295 -5.17 1.29 11.49
C ILE A 295 -5.01 0.76 10.07
N ALA A 296 -5.58 1.47 9.10
CA ALA A 296 -5.43 1.16 7.69
C ALA A 296 -4.16 1.83 7.15
N ILE A 297 -3.26 1.03 6.55
CA ILE A 297 -2.01 1.50 5.96
C ILE A 297 -2.21 1.56 4.44
N PRO A 298 -2.11 2.76 3.82
CA PRO A 298 -2.38 2.94 2.41
C PRO A 298 -1.33 2.24 1.53
N PRO A 299 -1.74 1.68 0.38
CA PRO A 299 -0.79 1.17 -0.61
C PRO A 299 0.07 2.30 -1.18
N LEU A 300 1.26 1.96 -1.68
CA LEU A 300 2.26 2.93 -2.12
C LEU A 300 1.75 3.84 -3.26
N ARG A 301 0.89 3.32 -4.14
CA ARG A 301 0.23 4.09 -5.21
C ARG A 301 -0.72 5.19 -4.73
N GLU A 302 -1.18 5.13 -3.48
CA GLU A 302 -2.03 6.17 -2.86
C GLU A 302 -1.20 7.24 -2.11
N ARG A 303 0.11 7.05 -2.03
CA ARG A 303 1.07 7.96 -1.38
C ARG A 303 2.27 8.20 -2.31
N ARG A 304 2.00 8.65 -3.53
CA ARG A 304 3.01 8.75 -4.60
C ARG A 304 4.16 9.70 -4.25
N GLU A 305 3.94 10.67 -3.38
CA GLU A 305 5.00 11.54 -2.86
C GLU A 305 6.07 10.78 -2.05
N ASP A 306 5.72 9.62 -1.47
CA ASP A 306 6.68 8.78 -0.76
C ASP A 306 7.59 8.01 -1.71
N ILE A 307 7.20 7.77 -2.97
CA ILE A 307 7.95 6.88 -3.87
C ILE A 307 9.39 7.37 -4.07
N PRO A 308 9.65 8.62 -4.52
CA PRO A 308 11.02 9.06 -4.74
C PRO A 308 11.77 9.33 -3.42
N TYR A 309 11.06 9.73 -2.36
CA TYR A 309 11.64 9.92 -1.04
C TYR A 309 12.19 8.60 -0.47
N LEU A 310 11.38 7.54 -0.50
CA LEU A 310 11.78 6.20 -0.07
C LEU A 310 12.87 5.63 -0.98
N ALA A 311 12.75 5.81 -2.29
CA ALA A 311 13.76 5.36 -3.24
C ALA A 311 15.13 6.01 -2.98
N GLN A 312 15.20 7.31 -2.68
CA GLN A 312 16.47 7.95 -2.29
C GLN A 312 17.02 7.37 -0.99
N ARG A 313 16.17 7.12 0.01
CA ARG A 313 16.60 6.52 1.28
C ARG A 313 17.18 5.11 1.08
N PHE A 314 16.50 4.27 0.29
CA PHE A 314 16.98 2.92 -0.02
C PHE A 314 18.26 2.96 -0.86
N ALA A 315 18.35 3.84 -1.84
CA ALA A 315 19.56 4.02 -2.64
C ALA A 315 20.74 4.47 -1.78
N ALA A 316 20.50 5.43 -0.87
CA ALA A 316 21.52 5.91 0.04
C ALA A 316 21.97 4.85 1.06
N HIS A 317 21.04 4.01 1.51
CA HIS A 317 21.37 2.88 2.39
C HIS A 317 22.20 1.83 1.66
N ALA A 318 21.81 1.46 0.43
CA ALA A 318 22.52 0.47 -0.37
C ALA A 318 23.90 0.94 -0.84
N ALA A 319 24.06 2.23 -1.11
CA ALA A 319 25.33 2.84 -1.53
C ALA A 319 26.21 3.32 -0.36
N GLU A 320 25.70 3.23 0.88
CA GLU A 320 26.32 3.75 2.12
C GLU A 320 26.70 5.25 2.07
N GLN A 321 26.03 6.04 1.22
CA GLN A 321 26.29 7.47 1.05
C GLN A 321 25.06 8.16 0.43
N PRO A 322 24.92 9.50 0.52
CA PRO A 322 23.78 10.20 -0.06
C PRO A 322 23.67 9.99 -1.58
N VAL A 323 22.52 9.54 -2.06
CA VAL A 323 22.22 9.33 -3.49
C VAL A 323 20.97 10.10 -3.87
N ARG A 324 21.06 10.91 -4.92
CA ARG A 324 19.89 11.52 -5.55
C ARG A 324 19.42 10.67 -6.73
N LEU A 325 18.14 10.81 -7.08
CA LEU A 325 17.58 10.13 -8.25
C LEU A 325 17.76 10.98 -9.50
N GLY A 326 18.24 10.32 -10.54
CA GLY A 326 18.20 10.79 -11.89
C GLY A 326 16.78 11.09 -12.36
N ARG A 327 16.66 11.99 -13.34
CA ARG A 327 15.35 12.47 -13.82
C ARG A 327 14.56 11.35 -14.49
N ARG A 328 15.21 10.51 -15.31
CA ARG A 328 14.50 9.43 -16.02
C ARG A 328 14.05 8.37 -15.01
N LEU A 329 14.92 8.00 -14.08
CA LEU A 329 14.58 7.07 -13.01
C LEU A 329 13.38 7.56 -12.19
N ALA A 330 13.40 8.81 -11.73
CA ALA A 330 12.29 9.38 -10.95
C ALA A 330 10.93 9.31 -11.69
N TRP A 331 10.93 9.60 -12.99
CA TRP A 331 9.74 9.44 -13.84
C TRP A 331 9.24 7.99 -13.90
N GLN A 332 10.14 7.04 -14.14
CA GLN A 332 9.78 5.62 -14.21
C GLN A 332 9.21 5.11 -12.89
N LEU A 333 9.80 5.51 -11.76
CA LEU A 333 9.31 5.13 -10.43
C LEU A 333 7.92 5.72 -10.14
N LEU A 334 7.67 6.97 -10.53
CA LEU A 334 6.37 7.62 -10.33
C LEU A 334 5.28 7.06 -11.26
N ALA A 335 5.64 6.49 -12.40
CA ALA A 335 4.71 5.93 -13.38
C ALA A 335 4.26 4.49 -13.06
N HIS A 336 4.99 3.78 -12.20
CA HIS A 336 4.67 2.40 -11.80
C HIS A 336 3.63 2.37 -10.66
N ASP A 337 2.74 1.38 -10.67
CA ASP A 337 1.66 1.23 -9.68
C ASP A 337 2.10 0.50 -8.39
N TRP A 338 3.31 -0.07 -8.36
CA TRP A 338 3.90 -0.75 -7.19
C TRP A 338 3.00 -1.81 -6.51
N PRO A 339 2.61 -2.89 -7.22
CA PRO A 339 1.77 -3.95 -6.65
C PRO A 339 2.36 -4.66 -5.42
N GLY A 340 3.70 -4.73 -5.30
CA GLY A 340 4.39 -5.23 -4.10
C GLY A 340 4.78 -4.13 -3.10
N ASN A 341 4.23 -2.92 -3.28
CA ASN A 341 4.37 -1.77 -2.39
C ASN A 341 5.84 -1.44 -2.05
N VAL A 342 6.13 -1.13 -0.79
CA VAL A 342 7.47 -0.70 -0.32
C VAL A 342 8.49 -1.83 -0.44
N ARG A 343 8.06 -3.09 -0.29
CA ARG A 343 8.92 -4.27 -0.43
C ARG A 343 9.46 -4.40 -1.87
N GLU A 344 8.60 -4.23 -2.86
CA GLU A 344 9.01 -4.21 -4.28
C GLU A 344 9.93 -3.01 -4.56
N LEU A 345 9.55 -1.81 -4.11
CA LEU A 345 10.37 -0.61 -4.31
C LEU A 345 11.78 -0.78 -3.76
N ARG A 346 11.91 -1.26 -2.52
CA ARG A 346 13.20 -1.50 -1.88
C ARG A 346 14.05 -2.47 -2.70
N GLY A 347 13.50 -3.63 -3.06
CA GLY A 347 14.22 -4.64 -3.83
C GLY A 347 14.68 -4.15 -5.20
N VAL A 348 13.83 -3.37 -5.89
CA VAL A 348 14.21 -2.75 -7.18
C VAL A 348 15.36 -1.77 -6.98
N ILE A 349 15.30 -0.88 -6.00
CA ILE A 349 16.34 0.13 -5.79
C ILE A 349 17.68 -0.49 -5.35
N GLU A 350 17.66 -1.47 -4.43
CA GLU A 350 18.86 -2.17 -3.98
C GLU A 350 19.55 -2.91 -5.15
N ALA A 351 18.76 -3.57 -6.01
CA ALA A 351 19.28 -4.20 -7.23
C ALA A 351 19.87 -3.16 -8.19
N LEU A 352 19.20 -2.03 -8.40
CA LEU A 352 19.70 -0.97 -9.29
C LEU A 352 21.00 -0.35 -8.81
N VAL A 353 21.17 -0.10 -7.51
CA VAL A 353 22.45 0.39 -6.97
C VAL A 353 23.58 -0.61 -7.20
N THR A 354 23.27 -1.91 -7.13
CA THR A 354 24.23 -3.00 -7.35
C THR A 354 24.62 -3.11 -8.83
N ASP A 355 23.64 -3.12 -9.74
CA ASP A 355 23.85 -3.33 -11.18
C ASP A 355 24.34 -2.05 -11.90
N HIS A 356 23.95 -0.89 -11.38
CA HIS A 356 24.22 0.43 -11.95
C HIS A 356 24.71 1.38 -10.85
N PRO A 357 25.98 1.24 -10.40
CA PRO A 357 26.51 2.05 -9.32
C PRO A 357 26.29 3.54 -9.62
N PRO A 358 25.77 4.32 -8.65
CA PRO A 358 25.53 5.74 -8.82
C PRO A 358 26.79 6.49 -9.29
N ARG A 359 26.61 7.54 -10.08
CA ARG A 359 27.71 8.32 -10.69
C ARG A 359 27.70 9.76 -10.22
N GLU A 360 28.86 10.38 -10.14
CA GLU A 360 28.96 11.80 -9.76
C GLU A 360 28.46 12.71 -10.89
N VAL A 361 27.48 13.56 -10.57
CA VAL A 361 26.88 14.55 -11.48
C VAL A 361 26.66 15.85 -10.69
N ASP A 362 27.31 16.93 -11.13
CA ASP A 362 27.24 18.25 -10.48
C ASP A 362 27.58 18.21 -8.97
N GLY A 363 28.55 17.36 -8.57
CA GLY A 363 29.00 17.20 -7.19
C GLY A 363 28.08 16.34 -6.29
N PHE A 364 27.09 15.66 -6.88
CA PHE A 364 26.23 14.71 -6.17
C PHE A 364 26.31 13.33 -6.80
N LEU A 365 26.19 12.30 -5.97
CA LEU A 365 26.04 10.94 -6.48
C LEU A 365 24.59 10.74 -6.98
N GLU A 366 24.44 10.36 -8.24
CA GLU A 366 23.16 10.21 -8.92
C GLU A 366 22.97 8.78 -9.41
N LEU A 367 21.85 8.16 -9.02
CA LEU A 367 21.39 6.90 -9.57
C LEU A 367 20.47 7.18 -10.77
N GLU A 368 20.86 6.74 -11.96
CA GLU A 368 20.13 6.96 -13.20
C GLU A 368 20.15 5.68 -14.04
N VAL A 369 19.06 5.41 -14.76
CA VAL A 369 18.93 4.25 -15.65
C VAL A 369 18.35 4.70 -16.98
N GLU A 370 19.00 4.33 -18.08
CA GLU A 370 18.53 4.68 -19.42
C GLU A 370 17.44 3.74 -19.93
N ALA A 371 17.54 2.45 -19.60
CA ALA A 371 16.57 1.45 -20.03
C ALA A 371 15.24 1.57 -19.25
N PRO A 372 14.10 1.25 -19.88
CA PRO A 372 12.84 1.08 -19.17
C PRO A 372 12.93 -0.06 -18.15
N LEU A 373 12.67 0.25 -16.88
CA LEU A 373 12.61 -0.71 -15.76
C LEU A 373 11.32 -1.51 -15.74
N PHE A 374 10.24 -0.88 -16.19
CA PHE A 374 8.89 -1.42 -16.14
C PHE A 374 8.27 -1.40 -17.53
N PRO A 375 7.40 -2.36 -17.86
CA PRO A 375 6.58 -2.25 -19.06
C PRO A 375 5.77 -0.94 -19.02
N PRO A 376 5.54 -0.29 -20.17
CA PRO A 376 4.84 0.98 -20.21
C PRO A 376 3.46 0.84 -19.54
N PRO A 377 3.03 1.83 -18.75
CA PRO A 377 1.73 1.79 -18.11
C PRO A 377 0.66 1.62 -19.19
N ARG A 378 -0.28 0.68 -18.99
CA ARG A 378 -1.46 0.60 -19.84
C ARG A 378 -2.21 1.91 -19.66
N ARG A 379 -2.18 2.79 -20.67
CA ARG A 379 -2.82 4.12 -20.65
C ARG A 379 -4.15 4.04 -19.92
N ARG A 380 -4.24 4.69 -18.75
CA ARG A 380 -5.52 4.86 -18.06
C ARG A 380 -6.42 5.63 -19.02
N PRO A 381 -7.60 5.10 -19.42
CA PRO A 381 -8.50 5.88 -20.24
C PRO A 381 -8.85 7.15 -19.46
N SER A 382 -8.63 8.31 -20.08
CA SER A 382 -9.08 9.61 -19.59
C SER A 382 -10.54 9.51 -19.18
N SER A 383 -10.85 9.90 -17.94
CA SER A 383 -12.21 9.81 -17.40
C SER A 383 -13.17 10.65 -18.23
N GLY A 384 -13.95 9.97 -19.08
CA GLY A 384 -15.11 10.50 -19.75
C GLY A 384 -16.23 9.46 -19.63
N ALA A 385 -17.31 9.86 -18.96
CA ALA A 385 -18.55 9.12 -18.72
C ALA A 385 -18.51 8.01 -17.65
N LEU A 386 -19.10 8.34 -16.50
CA LEU A 386 -19.78 7.41 -15.61
C LEU A 386 -20.66 6.45 -16.43
N LYS A 387 -20.38 5.15 -16.38
CA LYS A 387 -21.40 4.12 -16.54
C LYS A 387 -21.24 3.07 -15.45
N GLU A 388 -22.34 2.90 -14.74
CA GLU A 388 -22.56 1.91 -13.69
C GLU A 388 -22.31 0.47 -14.18
N GLY A 389 -21.81 -0.37 -13.28
CA GLY A 389 -22.01 -1.81 -13.34
C GLY A 389 -20.75 -2.67 -13.46
N GLY A 390 -20.35 -3.28 -12.34
CA GLY A 390 -20.06 -4.73 -12.29
C GLY A 390 -18.67 -5.23 -12.73
N VAL A 391 -17.88 -5.56 -11.73
CA VAL A 391 -16.68 -6.43 -11.69
C VAL A 391 -16.66 -7.57 -12.71
N THR A 392 -15.58 -7.68 -13.49
CA THR A 392 -14.64 -8.82 -13.59
C THR A 392 -13.62 -8.51 -14.70
N LYS A 393 -12.34 -8.81 -14.47
CA LYS A 393 -11.26 -8.71 -15.47
C LYS A 393 -11.73 -9.34 -16.80
N SER A 394 -11.96 -8.51 -17.81
CA SER A 394 -12.40 -8.93 -19.13
C SER A 394 -11.25 -9.63 -19.84
N ALA A 395 -11.20 -10.96 -19.77
CA ALA A 395 -10.53 -11.73 -20.81
C ALA A 395 -11.19 -11.37 -22.14
N ARG A 396 -10.38 -11.02 -23.16
CA ARG A 396 -10.87 -10.72 -24.51
C ARG A 396 -11.80 -11.86 -24.96
N ARG A 397 -13.01 -11.52 -25.39
CA ARG A 397 -13.94 -12.47 -25.99
C ARG A 397 -13.28 -13.05 -27.26
N PRO A 398 -13.10 -14.38 -27.36
CA PRO A 398 -12.59 -15.00 -28.58
C PRO A 398 -13.52 -14.74 -29.76
N SER A 399 -12.95 -14.71 -30.96
CA SER A 399 -13.73 -14.72 -32.20
C SER A 399 -14.53 -16.03 -32.31
N ARG A 400 -15.53 -16.06 -33.21
CA ARG A 400 -16.32 -17.27 -33.46
C ARG A 400 -15.45 -18.49 -33.79
N GLN A 401 -14.46 -18.30 -34.67
CA GLN A 401 -13.56 -19.37 -35.10
C GLN A 401 -12.67 -19.89 -33.96
N GLU A 402 -12.17 -19.00 -33.10
CA GLU A 402 -11.35 -19.37 -31.94
C GLU A 402 -12.17 -20.18 -30.92
N LEU A 403 -13.42 -19.77 -30.65
CA LEU A 403 -14.26 -20.48 -29.69
C LEU A 403 -14.72 -21.85 -30.21
N GLU A 404 -15.03 -21.97 -31.51
CA GLU A 404 -15.33 -23.26 -32.14
C GLU A 404 -14.11 -24.19 -32.19
N ALA A 405 -12.90 -23.65 -32.37
CA ALA A 405 -11.66 -24.45 -32.30
C ALA A 405 -11.43 -25.01 -30.89
N LEU A 406 -11.60 -24.19 -29.85
CA LEU A 406 -11.50 -24.62 -28.46
C LEU A 406 -12.58 -25.64 -28.09
N LEU A 407 -13.79 -25.51 -28.63
CA LEU A 407 -14.85 -26.49 -28.43
C LEU A 407 -14.54 -27.82 -29.12
N ARG A 408 -13.95 -27.83 -30.32
CA ARG A 408 -13.49 -29.06 -30.97
C ARG A 408 -12.34 -29.73 -30.23
N GLU A 409 -11.34 -28.95 -29.80
CA GLU A 409 -10.19 -29.45 -29.06
C GLU A 409 -10.59 -30.08 -27.72
N HIS A 410 -11.64 -29.58 -27.09
CA HIS A 410 -12.13 -30.05 -25.80
C HIS A 410 -13.47 -30.79 -25.87
N GLU A 411 -13.85 -31.33 -27.03
CA GLU A 411 -15.03 -32.19 -27.22
C GLU A 411 -16.32 -31.59 -26.60
N GLY A 412 -16.56 -30.30 -26.79
CA GLY A 412 -17.73 -29.59 -26.25
C GLY A 412 -17.78 -29.48 -24.71
N GLN A 413 -16.69 -29.79 -24.00
CA GLN A 413 -16.59 -29.71 -22.54
C GLN A 413 -16.29 -28.27 -22.08
N ILE A 414 -17.34 -27.54 -21.70
CA ILE A 414 -17.27 -26.14 -21.25
C ILE A 414 -16.29 -25.93 -20.07
N ALA A 415 -16.18 -26.91 -19.17
CA ALA A 415 -15.26 -26.86 -18.04
C ALA A 415 -13.78 -26.87 -18.47
N SER A 416 -13.47 -27.55 -19.56
CA SER A 416 -12.11 -27.66 -20.11
C SER A 416 -11.76 -26.40 -20.91
N VAL A 417 -12.70 -25.91 -21.73
CA VAL A 417 -12.58 -24.61 -22.43
C VAL A 417 -12.38 -23.44 -21.45
N ALA A 418 -13.14 -23.42 -20.35
CA ALA A 418 -13.01 -22.40 -19.32
C ALA A 418 -11.61 -22.39 -18.65
N ARG A 419 -11.04 -23.57 -18.41
CA ARG A 419 -9.68 -23.72 -17.87
C ARG A 419 -8.63 -23.27 -18.89
N ALA A 420 -8.76 -23.68 -20.15
CA ALA A 420 -7.82 -23.32 -21.22
C ALA A 420 -7.73 -21.80 -21.45
N VAL A 421 -8.87 -21.10 -21.37
CA VAL A 421 -8.93 -19.64 -21.58
C VAL A 421 -8.78 -18.83 -20.28
N GLY A 422 -8.67 -19.50 -19.12
CA GLY A 422 -8.48 -18.84 -17.82
C GLY A 422 -9.67 -17.99 -17.37
N VAL A 423 -10.90 -18.40 -17.72
CA VAL A 423 -12.14 -17.68 -17.36
C VAL A 423 -13.15 -18.57 -16.62
N PRO A 424 -14.05 -18.00 -15.80
CA PRO A 424 -15.15 -18.77 -15.22
C PRO A 424 -16.06 -19.37 -16.30
N ARG A 425 -16.63 -20.57 -16.05
CA ARG A 425 -17.58 -21.24 -16.97
C ARG A 425 -18.72 -20.33 -17.44
N LYS A 426 -19.23 -19.49 -16.54
CA LYS A 426 -20.29 -18.49 -16.83
C LYS A 426 -19.90 -17.51 -17.93
N THR A 427 -18.62 -17.16 -18.04
CA THR A 427 -18.10 -16.29 -19.10
C THR A 427 -18.09 -16.99 -20.45
N VAL A 428 -17.72 -18.28 -20.50
CA VAL A 428 -17.79 -19.10 -21.71
C VAL A 428 -19.23 -19.24 -22.19
N TYR A 429 -20.19 -19.55 -21.31
CA TYR A 429 -21.62 -19.58 -21.66
C TYR A 429 -22.13 -18.25 -22.23
N ARG A 430 -21.65 -17.12 -21.70
CA ARG A 430 -21.99 -15.78 -22.22
C ARG A 430 -21.43 -15.56 -23.63
N TRP A 431 -20.24 -16.06 -23.94
CA TRP A 431 -19.66 -15.99 -25.28
C TRP A 431 -20.42 -16.87 -26.28
N LEU A 432 -20.77 -18.10 -25.89
CA LEU A 432 -21.55 -19.03 -26.72
C LEU A 432 -22.91 -18.44 -27.09
N LYS A 433 -23.64 -17.91 -26.10
CA LYS A 433 -24.93 -17.26 -26.34
C LYS A 433 -24.81 -16.05 -27.26
N ALA A 434 -23.77 -15.24 -27.09
CA ALA A 434 -23.60 -14.02 -27.87
C ALA A 434 -23.04 -14.29 -29.29
N LEU A 435 -22.44 -15.46 -29.56
CA LEU A 435 -21.98 -15.90 -30.88
C LEU A 435 -22.96 -16.88 -31.54
N ASN A 436 -24.04 -17.25 -30.85
CA ASN A 436 -25.02 -18.24 -31.28
C ASN A 436 -24.40 -19.60 -31.64
N ILE A 437 -23.52 -20.11 -30.76
CA ILE A 437 -22.85 -21.41 -30.89
C ILE A 437 -23.46 -22.38 -29.89
N GLU A 438 -23.90 -23.55 -30.36
CA GLU A 438 -24.37 -24.64 -29.51
C GLU A 438 -23.22 -25.60 -29.19
N PRO A 439 -22.89 -25.83 -27.90
CA PRO A 439 -21.75 -26.66 -27.53
C PRO A 439 -22.00 -28.16 -27.70
N ASP A 440 -23.26 -28.60 -27.76
CA ASP A 440 -23.61 -30.01 -27.87
C ASP A 440 -23.27 -30.58 -29.26
N GLY A 441 -23.23 -29.75 -30.31
CA GLY A 441 -22.77 -30.17 -31.65
C GLY A 441 -21.27 -30.43 -31.77
N PHE A 442 -20.51 -30.25 -30.68
CA PHE A 442 -19.07 -30.51 -30.59
C PHE A 442 -18.74 -31.67 -29.65
N ARG A 443 -19.75 -32.35 -29.12
CA ARG A 443 -19.59 -33.60 -28.38
C ARG A 443 -19.75 -34.75 -29.34
N ASP A 444 -18.85 -35.71 -29.29
CA ASP A 444 -19.08 -36.98 -29.97
C ASP A 444 -20.28 -37.67 -29.31
N GLU A 445 -21.25 -38.11 -30.11
CA GLU A 445 -22.33 -38.99 -29.63
C GLU A 445 -21.71 -40.29 -29.07
N PRO A 446 -22.27 -40.85 -27.98
CA PRO A 446 -21.64 -41.90 -27.18
C PRO A 446 -21.38 -43.21 -27.92
#